data_AF-A0A9D2I1A9-F1
#
_entry.id   AF-A0A9D2I1A9-F1
#
_cell.length_a   1.000
_cell.length_b   1.000
_cell.length_c   1.000
_cell.angle_alpha   90.00
_cell.angle_beta   90.00
_cell.angle_gamma   90.00
#
_symmetry.space_group_name_H-M   'P 1'
#
loop_
_entity.id
_entity.type
_entity.pdbx_description
1 polymer ?
#
loop_
_entity_poly.entity_id
_entity_poly.type
_entity_poly.pdbx_seq_one_letter_code
_entity_poly.pdbx_strand_id
1 'polypeptide(L)'
;MISKDYHTTYLVNRELFLENFDYLWSFNNKAEQVITVKQGDKVIGYYLPPFSAKKLDQKIEDAEIKHQQDLLLIKELRKQIKVLDARNKLQVDLNEDNNTSL
;
A
#
# COMPACT_ATOMS: atom_id res chain seq x y z
N MET A 1 -7.03 -2.80 9.69
CA MET A 1 -6.77 -2.74 8.23
C MET A 1 -8.09 -2.87 7.46
N ILE A 2 -8.81 -3.99 7.60
CA ILE A 2 -10.14 -4.20 6.98
C ILE A 2 -11.15 -3.07 7.27
N SER A 3 -11.26 -2.59 8.51
CA SER A 3 -12.17 -1.48 8.86
C SER A 3 -11.80 -0.12 8.24
N LYS A 4 -10.53 0.08 7.85
CA LYS A 4 -10.07 1.30 7.15
C LYS A 4 -10.29 1.19 5.64
N ASP A 5 -10.17 -0.01 5.09
CA ASP A 5 -10.26 -0.26 3.64
C ASP A 5 -11.70 -0.51 3.14
N TYR A 6 -12.60 -0.87 4.07
CA TYR A 6 -14.01 -1.14 3.79
C TYR A 6 -14.89 -0.26 4.69
N HIS A 7 -15.24 0.93 4.19
CA HIS A 7 -16.13 1.88 4.87
C HIS A 7 -17.58 1.38 4.97
N THR A 8 -17.97 0.45 4.11
CA THR A 8 -19.29 -0.19 4.08
C THR A 8 -19.12 -1.69 4.28
N THR A 9 -19.62 -2.18 5.42
CA THR A 9 -19.69 -3.61 5.71
C THR A 9 -21.14 -4.01 5.93
N TYR A 10 -21.52 -5.19 5.45
CA TYR A 10 -22.84 -5.76 5.73
C TYR A 10 -22.79 -6.44 7.09
N LEU A 11 -23.51 -5.87 8.06
CA LEU A 11 -23.52 -6.35 9.43
C LEU A 11 -24.58 -7.44 9.61
N VAL A 12 -24.19 -8.59 10.13
CA VAL A 12 -25.11 -9.72 10.35
C VAL A 12 -24.80 -10.46 11.65
N ASN A 13 -25.84 -10.98 12.30
CA ASN A 13 -25.67 -11.84 13.48
C ASN A 13 -25.26 -13.25 13.06
N ARG A 14 -24.54 -13.95 13.94
CA ARG A 14 -24.02 -15.31 13.69
C ARG A 14 -25.09 -16.29 13.18
N GLU A 15 -26.28 -16.30 13.79
CA GLU A 15 -27.37 -17.23 13.41
C GLU A 15 -27.81 -16.99 11.97
N LEU A 16 -28.17 -15.75 11.63
CA LEU A 16 -28.53 -15.34 10.27
C LEU A 16 -27.41 -15.61 9.26
N PHE A 17 -26.16 -15.42 9.66
CA PHE A 17 -25.00 -15.69 8.81
C PHE A 17 -24.87 -17.17 8.45
N LEU A 18 -25.04 -18.06 9.44
CA LEU A 18 -24.92 -19.50 9.23
C LEU A 18 -26.09 -20.05 8.42
N GLU A 19 -27.31 -19.55 8.64
CA GLU A 19 -28.51 -19.97 7.91
C GLU A 19 -28.53 -19.51 6.46
N ASN A 20 -27.89 -18.36 6.15
CA ASN A 20 -28.00 -17.70 4.84
C ASN A 20 -26.64 -17.50 4.15
N PHE A 21 -25.64 -18.30 4.51
CA PHE A 21 -24.25 -18.08 4.06
C PHE A 21 -24.14 -17.91 2.54
N ASP A 22 -24.71 -18.83 1.75
CA ASP A 22 -24.59 -18.80 0.28
C ASP A 22 -25.22 -17.56 -0.36
N TYR A 23 -26.36 -17.14 0.19
CA TYR A 23 -27.03 -15.92 -0.25
C TYR A 23 -26.19 -14.68 0.11
N LEU A 24 -25.75 -14.59 1.35
CA LEU A 24 -24.93 -13.47 1.83
C LEU A 24 -23.60 -13.39 1.09
N TRP A 25 -23.00 -14.53 0.77
CA TRP A 25 -21.75 -14.62 0.02
C TRP A 25 -21.91 -14.09 -1.41
N SER A 26 -22.94 -14.55 -2.13
CA SER A 26 -23.17 -14.15 -3.52
C SER A 26 -23.67 -12.70 -3.65
N PHE A 27 -24.58 -12.28 -2.77
CA PHE A 27 -25.12 -10.93 -2.75
C PHE A 27 -24.05 -9.90 -2.41
N ASN A 28 -23.31 -10.10 -1.33
CA ASN A 28 -22.29 -9.14 -0.90
C ASN A 28 -21.08 -9.11 -1.84
N ASN A 29 -20.81 -10.20 -2.58
CA ASN A 29 -19.84 -10.17 -3.66
C ASN A 29 -20.26 -9.21 -4.80
N LYS A 30 -21.55 -9.19 -5.17
CA LYS A 30 -22.07 -8.27 -6.19
C LYS A 30 -22.18 -6.84 -5.69
N ALA A 31 -22.53 -6.66 -4.42
CA ALA A 31 -22.63 -5.36 -3.78
C ALA A 31 -21.28 -4.75 -3.40
N GLU A 32 -20.19 -5.49 -3.59
CA GLU A 32 -18.82 -5.11 -3.17
C GLU A 32 -18.73 -4.74 -1.69
N GLN A 33 -19.40 -5.53 -0.84
CA GLN A 33 -19.42 -5.33 0.61
C GLN A 33 -18.77 -6.49 1.35
N VAL A 34 -18.03 -6.18 2.41
CA VAL A 34 -17.48 -7.18 3.33
C VAL A 34 -18.51 -7.53 4.37
N ILE A 35 -18.61 -8.80 4.74
CA ILE A 35 -19.60 -9.27 5.71
C ILE A 35 -18.96 -9.23 7.09
N THR A 36 -19.56 -8.49 8.02
CA THR A 36 -19.14 -8.46 9.42
C THR A 36 -20.11 -9.28 10.25
N VAL A 37 -19.60 -10.32 10.88
CA VAL A 37 -20.40 -11.22 11.71
C VAL A 37 -20.27 -10.83 13.17
N LYS A 38 -21.41 -10.71 13.86
CA LYS A 38 -21.50 -10.41 15.29
C LYS A 38 -22.13 -11.54 16.09
N GLN A 39 -21.74 -11.64 17.35
CA GLN A 39 -22.40 -12.44 18.37
C GLN A 39 -22.66 -11.54 19.59
N GLY A 40 -23.92 -11.18 19.81
CA GLY A 40 -24.28 -10.07 20.68
C GLY A 40 -23.65 -8.77 20.18
N ASP A 41 -23.03 -8.01 21.09
CA ASP A 41 -22.37 -6.74 20.74
C ASP A 41 -20.94 -6.91 20.20
N LYS A 42 -20.42 -8.14 20.18
CA LYS A 42 -19.04 -8.41 19.77
C LYS A 42 -18.97 -8.82 18.30
N VAL A 43 -18.07 -8.18 17.55
CA VAL A 43 -17.68 -8.65 16.22
C VAL A 43 -16.80 -9.88 16.37
N ILE A 44 -17.22 -10.99 15.76
CA ILE A 44 -16.52 -12.27 15.84
C ILE A 44 -15.71 -12.59 14.58
N GLY A 45 -16.00 -11.93 13.45
CA GLY A 45 -15.26 -12.17 12.21
C GLY A 45 -15.66 -11.25 11.07
N TYR A 46 -14.78 -11.20 10.08
CA TYR A 46 -14.99 -10.54 8.80
C TYR A 46 -14.83 -11.57 7.69
N TYR A 47 -15.81 -11.65 6.80
CA TYR A 47 -15.77 -12.52 5.63
C TYR A 47 -15.63 -11.65 4.40
N LEU A 48 -14.58 -11.92 3.64
CA LEU A 48 -14.14 -11.17 2.47
C LEU A 48 -14.59 -11.94 1.21
N PRO A 49 -15.65 -11.51 0.52
CA PRO A 49 -16.08 -12.15 -0.71
C PRO A 49 -15.06 -11.94 -1.85
N PRO A 50 -15.14 -12.69 -2.96
CA PRO A 50 -14.11 -12.69 -4.00
C PRO A 50 -13.71 -11.32 -4.59
N PHE A 51 -14.62 -10.34 -4.66
CA PHE A 51 -14.28 -8.97 -5.09
C PHE A 51 -13.19 -8.34 -4.20
N SER A 52 -13.17 -8.69 -2.92
CA SER A 52 -12.21 -8.18 -1.94
C SER A 52 -10.79 -8.64 -2.27
N ALA A 53 -10.63 -9.87 -2.79
CA ALA A 53 -9.34 -10.37 -3.25
C ALA A 53 -8.83 -9.55 -4.43
N LYS A 54 -9.66 -9.32 -5.46
CA LYS A 54 -9.30 -8.48 -6.61
C LYS A 54 -8.85 -7.08 -6.21
N LYS A 55 -9.57 -6.46 -5.27
CA LYS A 55 -9.24 -5.12 -4.76
C LYS A 55 -7.93 -5.10 -3.97
N LEU A 56 -7.61 -6.18 -3.26
CA LEU A 56 -6.34 -6.33 -2.55
C LEU A 56 -5.18 -6.56 -3.53
N ASP A 57 -5.37 -7.43 -4.52
CA ASP A 57 -4.38 -7.73 -5.54
C ASP A 57 -3.99 -6.46 -6.33
N GLN A 58 -4.99 -5.67 -6.76
CA GLN A 58 -4.73 -4.40 -7.44
C GLN A 58 -3.93 -3.43 -6.57
N LYS A 59 -4.24 -3.34 -5.27
CA LYS A 59 -3.49 -2.47 -4.35
C LYS A 59 -2.04 -2.93 -4.18
N ILE A 60 -1.81 -4.25 -4.17
CA ILE A 60 -0.45 -4.81 -4.08
C ILE A 60 0.31 -4.46 -5.36
N GLU A 61 -0.32 -4.66 -6.52
CA GLU A 61 0.28 -4.32 -7.82
C GLU A 61 0.62 -2.83 -7.92
N ASP A 62 -0.30 -1.94 -7.54
CA ASP A 62 -0.06 -0.49 -7.54
C ASP A 62 1.09 -0.10 -6.59
N ALA A 63 1.18 -0.75 -5.43
CA ALA A 63 2.26 -0.53 -4.47
C ALA A 63 3.62 -1.03 -5.00
N GLU A 64 3.64 -2.17 -5.70
CA GLU A 64 4.83 -2.70 -6.35
C GLU A 64 5.31 -1.81 -7.49
N ILE A 65 4.40 -1.34 -8.36
CA ILE A 65 4.73 -0.40 -9.44
C ILE A 65 5.34 0.88 -8.86
N LYS A 66 4.72 1.44 -7.81
CA LYS A 66 5.25 2.64 -7.14
C LYS A 66 6.63 2.36 -6.55
N HIS A 67 6.82 1.22 -5.88
CA HIS A 67 8.11 0.85 -5.32
C HIS A 67 9.20 0.75 -6.40
N GLN A 68 8.91 0.17 -7.56
CA GLN A 68 9.84 0.10 -8.68
C GLN A 68 10.20 1.48 -9.22
N GLN A 69 9.22 2.38 -9.34
CA GLN A 69 9.46 3.77 -9.74
C GLN A 69 10.37 4.50 -8.74
N ASP A 70 10.11 4.35 -7.44
CA ASP A 70 10.93 4.93 -6.38
C ASP A 70 12.37 4.40 -6.43
N LEU A 71 12.57 3.10 -6.68
CA LEU A 71 13.90 2.51 -6.83
C LEU A 71 14.67 3.09 -8.03
N LEU A 72 14.00 3.32 -9.16
CA LEU A 72 14.61 3.95 -10.33
C LEU A 72 15.03 5.39 -10.02
N LEU A 73 14.14 6.15 -9.39
CA LEU A 73 14.41 7.54 -8.99
C LEU A 73 15.58 7.62 -8.00
N ILE A 74 15.60 6.75 -6.98
CA ILE A 74 16.70 6.68 -6.01
C ILE A 74 18.03 6.38 -6.71
N LYS A 75 18.04 5.47 -7.69
CA LYS A 75 19.25 5.14 -8.46
C LYS A 75 19.74 6.34 -9.25
N GLU A 76 18.85 7.11 -9.86
CA GLU A 76 19.19 8.31 -10.60
C GLU A 76 19.73 9.41 -9.68
N LEU A 77 19.04 9.69 -8.57
CA LEU A 77 19.47 10.68 -7.57
C LEU A 77 20.85 10.33 -7.01
N ARG A 78 21.13 9.05 -6.71
CA ARG A 78 22.47 8.61 -6.27
C ARG A 78 23.56 8.90 -7.30
N LYS A 79 23.27 8.80 -8.60
CA LYS A 79 24.24 9.16 -9.65
C LYS A 79 24.47 10.67 -9.67
N GLN A 80 23.41 11.47 -9.59
CA GLN A 80 23.50 12.93 -9.57
C GLN A 80 24.32 13.42 -8.37
N ILE A 81 24.08 12.86 -7.17
CA ILE A 81 24.86 13.15 -5.97
C ILE A 81 26.34 12.85 -6.18
N LYS A 82 26.70 11.67 -6.72
CA LYS A 82 28.11 11.35 -6.99
C LYS A 82 28.79 12.34 -7.92
N VAL A 83 28.08 12.81 -8.95
CA VAL A 83 28.62 13.82 -9.88
C VAL A 83 28.79 15.16 -9.18
N LEU A 84 27.82 15.58 -8.37
CA LEU A 84 27.91 16.81 -7.59
C LEU A 84 29.04 16.76 -6.57
N ASP A 85 29.19 15.65 -5.85
CA ASP A 85 30.30 15.43 -4.91
C ASP A 85 31.66 15.49 -5.62
N ALA A 86 31.78 14.90 -6.81
CA ALA A 86 33.01 14.97 -7.60
C ALA A 86 33.32 16.41 -8.06
N ARG A 87 32.29 17.17 -8.49
CA ARG A 87 32.45 18.58 -8.86
C ARG A 87 32.85 19.44 -7.68
N ASN A 88 32.22 19.25 -6.52
CA ASN A 88 32.56 19.96 -5.29
C ASN A 88 34.01 19.67 -4.88
N LYS A 89 34.45 18.41 -4.95
CA LYS A 89 35.86 18.05 -4.68
C LYS A 89 36.83 18.78 -5.60
N LEU A 90 36.60 18.72 -6.92
CA LEU A 90 37.44 19.45 -7.88
C LEU A 90 37.47 20.96 -7.62
N GLN A 91 36.34 21.54 -7.21
CA GLN A 91 36.28 22.97 -6.86
C GLN A 91 37.04 23.29 -5.57
N VAL A 92 36.99 22.41 -4.56
CA VAL A 92 37.80 22.53 -3.34
C VAL A 92 39.29 22.43 -3.69
N ASP A 93 39.69 21.40 -4.44
CA ASP A 93 41.08 21.18 -4.86
C ASP A 93 41.62 22.40 -5.63
N LEU A 94 40.85 22.95 -6.59
CA LEU A 94 41.22 24.16 -7.33
C LEU A 94 41.36 25.40 -6.43
N ASN A 95 40.53 25.52 -5.39
CA ASN A 95 40.60 26.65 -4.47
C ASN A 95 41.78 26.51 -3.48
N GLU A 96 42.16 25.30 -3.11
CA GLU A 96 43.34 25.04 -2.27
C GLU A 96 44.65 25.30 -3.04
N ASP A 97 44.75 24.84 -4.29
CA ASP A 97 45.92 25.08 -5.15
C ASP A 97 46.15 26.57 -5.48
N ASN A 98 45.07 27.35 -5.59
CA ASN A 98 45.15 28.80 -5.79
C ASN A 98 45.60 29.57 -4.54
N ASN A 99 45.42 29.01 -3.34
CA ASN A 99 45.80 29.65 -2.08
C ASN A 99 47.22 29.30 -1.62
N THR A 100 47.82 28.21 -2.11
CA THR A 100 49.22 27.82 -1.85
C THR A 100 50.22 28.40 -2.84
N SER A 101 49.75 29.01 -3.93
CA SER A 101 50.58 29.62 -4.99
C SER A 101 50.89 31.12 -4.78
N LEU A 102 50.70 31.65 -3.56
CA LEU A 102 51.01 33.01 -3.12
C LEU A 102 52.10 33.01 -2.05
#